data_AF-A0A0Q4JBZ9-F1
#
_entry.id   AF-A0A0Q4JBZ9-F1
#
_cell.length_a   1.000
_cell.length_b   1.000
_cell.length_c   1.000
_cell.angle_alpha   90.00
_cell.angle_beta   90.00
_cell.angle_gamma   90.00
#
_symmetry.space_group_name_H-M   'P 1'
#
loop_
_entity.id
_entity.type
_entity.pdbx_description
1 polymer ?
#
loop_
_entity_poly.entity_id
_entity_poly.type
_entity_poly.pdbx_seq_one_letter_code
_entity_poly.pdbx_strand_id
1 'polypeptide(L)'
;MTAPVVLDGPMTGEWFAAYAQQVLVPTLRPGDIVILDNLPAHKSMAAREAIEATGARMLFLPPYSPDFNPIENAFSKLKAILRKAAARTVPQIWDAIRDALPRFTPE
;
A
#
# COMPACT_ATOMS: atom_id res chain seq x y z
N MET A 1 10.61 -0.60 -2.76
CA MET A 1 9.25 -0.74 -2.15
C MET A 1 9.36 -1.59 -0.90
N THR A 2 8.65 -1.28 0.20
CA THR A 2 8.93 -1.86 1.54
C THR A 2 7.86 -2.78 2.11
N ALA A 3 6.56 -2.44 2.02
CA ALA A 3 5.47 -3.19 2.64
C ALA A 3 4.38 -3.65 1.63
N PRO A 4 4.71 -4.38 0.55
CA PRO A 4 3.71 -4.85 -0.41
C PRO A 4 2.90 -6.04 0.15
N VAL A 5 1.58 -6.02 -0.04
CA VAL A 5 0.68 -7.14 0.25
C VAL A 5 -0.31 -7.32 -0.89
N VAL A 6 -0.59 -8.58 -1.25
CA VAL A 6 -1.73 -8.97 -2.08
C VAL A 6 -2.76 -9.67 -1.18
N LEU A 7 -4.03 -9.36 -1.39
CA LEU A 7 -5.15 -9.92 -0.63
C LEU A 7 -6.11 -10.59 -1.61
N ASP A 8 -6.66 -11.73 -1.19
CA ASP A 8 -7.79 -12.36 -1.88
C ASP A 8 -9.09 -11.85 -1.27
N GLY A 9 -9.67 -10.81 -1.88
CA GLY A 9 -10.88 -10.16 -1.41
C GLY A 9 -10.78 -8.63 -1.32
N PRO A 10 -11.84 -7.96 -0.85
CA PRO A 10 -11.88 -6.50 -0.76
C PRO A 10 -11.05 -5.99 0.43
N MET A 11 -10.53 -4.77 0.29
CA MET A 11 -9.94 -4.04 1.41
C MET A 11 -11.04 -3.62 2.40
N THR A 12 -11.03 -4.18 3.61
CA THR A 12 -11.90 -3.80 4.73
C THR A 12 -11.10 -3.07 5.81
N GLY A 13 -11.79 -2.44 6.77
CA GLY A 13 -11.11 -1.82 7.91
C GLY A 13 -10.31 -2.82 8.77
N GLU A 14 -10.79 -4.06 8.86
CA GLU A 14 -10.09 -5.16 9.55
C GLU A 14 -8.84 -5.60 8.78
N TRP A 15 -8.96 -5.81 7.46
CA TRP A 15 -7.80 -6.14 6.62
C TRP A 15 -6.75 -5.03 6.64
N PHE A 16 -7.19 -3.76 6.60
CA PHE A 16 -6.28 -2.62 6.69
C PHE A 16 -5.58 -2.56 8.05
N ALA A 17 -6.27 -2.82 9.16
CA ALA A 17 -5.67 -2.87 10.48
C ALA A 17 -4.63 -3.99 10.59
N ALA A 18 -4.95 -5.19 10.12
CA ALA A 18 -4.03 -6.32 10.10
C ALA A 18 -2.79 -6.01 9.26
N TYR A 19 -2.97 -5.47 8.05
CA TYR A 19 -1.87 -5.00 7.20
C TYR A 19 -0.99 -3.97 7.92
N ALA A 20 -1.61 -2.95 8.53
CA ALA A 20 -0.90 -1.90 9.23
C ALA A 20 -0.02 -2.47 10.35
N GLN A 21 -0.60 -3.30 11.21
CA GLN A 21 0.08 -3.87 12.38
C GLN A 21 1.18 -4.87 12.01
N GLN A 22 0.91 -5.75 11.05
CA GLN A 22 1.76 -6.91 10.79
C GLN A 22 2.80 -6.66 9.71
N VAL A 23 2.55 -5.73 8.79
CA VAL A 23 3.37 -5.54 7.59
C VAL A 23 3.91 -4.13 7.47
N LEU A 24 3.09 -3.09 7.67
CA LEU A 24 3.56 -1.70 7.55
C LEU A 24 4.39 -1.26 8.75
N VAL A 25 3.85 -1.39 9.97
CA VAL A 25 4.46 -0.91 11.22
C VAL A 25 5.91 -1.38 11.41
N PRO A 26 6.28 -2.65 11.15
CA PRO A 26 7.67 -3.09 11.24
C PRO A 26 8.66 -2.34 10.33
N THR A 27 8.16 -1.62 9.32
CA THR A 27 8.99 -0.85 8.38
C THR A 27 9.09 0.64 8.72
N LEU A 28 8.29 1.13 9.67
CA LEU A 28 8.20 2.54 10.01
C LEU A 28 9.27 2.96 11.00
N ARG A 29 9.66 4.24 10.94
CA ARG A 29 10.55 4.90 11.89
C ARG A 29 9.88 6.16 12.46
N PRO A 30 10.31 6.62 13.65
CA PRO A 30 9.85 7.90 14.19
C PRO A 30 10.04 9.03 13.17
N GLY A 31 9.01 9.84 12.97
CA GLY A 31 8.99 10.95 12.01
C GLY A 31 8.51 10.60 10.60
N ASP A 32 8.37 9.32 10.25
CA ASP A 32 7.78 8.91 8.97
C ASP A 32 6.32 9.38 8.86
N ILE A 33 5.85 9.59 7.63
CA ILE A 33 4.48 10.01 7.33
C ILE A 33 3.82 8.94 6.46
N VAL A 34 2.73 8.36 6.96
CA VAL A 34 1.86 7.47 6.20
C VAL A 34 0.73 8.31 5.59
N ILE A 35 0.75 8.45 4.26
CA ILE A 35 -0.25 9.20 3.49
C ILE A 35 -1.31 8.21 2.97
N LEU A 36 -2.58 8.53 3.16
CA LEU A 36 -3.72 7.69 2.78
C LEU A 36 -4.76 8.50 2.00
N ASP A 37 -5.48 7.83 1.10
CA ASP A 37 -6.71 8.37 0.53
C ASP A 37 -7.88 8.27 1.53
N ASN A 38 -9.07 8.71 1.12
CA ASN A 38 -10.25 8.77 1.98
C ASN A 38 -11.10 7.49 2.02
N LEU A 39 -10.59 6.33 1.56
CA LEU A 39 -11.32 5.07 1.64
C LEU A 39 -11.79 4.80 3.09
N PRO A 40 -13.06 4.45 3.35
CA PRO A 40 -13.54 4.22 4.73
C PRO A 40 -12.72 3.18 5.52
N ALA A 41 -12.16 2.17 4.85
CA ALA A 41 -11.27 1.19 5.47
C ALA A 41 -10.03 1.81 6.12
N HIS A 42 -9.51 2.92 5.56
CA HIS A 42 -8.36 3.62 6.12
C HIS A 42 -8.66 4.39 7.41
N LYS A 43 -9.94 4.51 7.81
CA LYS A 43 -10.34 5.20 9.06
C LYS A 43 -10.30 4.27 10.29
N SER A 44 -9.64 3.12 10.18
CA SER A 44 -9.45 2.19 11.29
C SER A 44 -8.65 2.81 12.43
N MET A 45 -9.26 2.90 13.62
CA MET A 45 -8.59 3.39 14.83
C MET A 45 -7.42 2.50 15.23
N ALA A 46 -7.59 1.17 15.14
CA ALA A 46 -6.54 0.21 15.45
C ALA A 46 -5.31 0.36 14.54
N ALA A 47 -5.51 0.73 13.26
CA ALA A 47 -4.42 1.02 12.35
C ALA A 47 -3.71 2.33 12.73
N ARG A 48 -4.48 3.38 13.04
CA ARG A 48 -3.93 4.68 13.46
C ARG A 48 -3.07 4.55 14.72
N GLU A 49 -3.60 3.91 15.76
CA GLU A 49 -2.90 3.72 17.03
C GLU A 49 -1.59 2.94 16.83
N ALA A 50 -1.61 1.87 16.03
CA ALA A 50 -0.41 1.08 15.76
C ALA A 50 0.66 1.87 14.98
N ILE A 51 0.26 2.68 14.00
CA ILE A 51 1.18 3.54 13.23
C ILE A 51 1.75 4.65 14.12
N GLU A 52 0.92 5.35 14.88
CA GLU A 52 1.37 6.48 15.70
C GLU A 52 2.22 6.04 16.89
N ALA A 53 2.03 4.82 17.40
CA ALA A 53 2.88 4.22 18.42
C ALA A 53 4.35 4.07 17.99
N THR A 54 4.65 4.04 16.69
CA THR A 54 6.04 4.05 16.19
C THR A 54 6.67 5.44 16.15
N GLY A 55 5.93 6.49 16.53
CA GLY A 55 6.30 7.89 16.34
C GLY A 55 6.13 8.40 14.90
N ALA A 56 5.48 7.61 14.03
CA ALA A 56 5.07 8.06 12.69
C ALA A 56 3.76 8.86 12.77
N ARG A 57 3.36 9.50 11.66
CA ARG A 57 2.10 10.25 11.55
C ARG A 57 1.24 9.72 10.42
N MET A 58 -0.06 9.61 10.67
CA MET A 58 -1.05 9.18 9.67
C MET A 58 -1.84 10.39 9.14
N LEU A 59 -1.66 10.71 7.86
CA LEU A 59 -2.28 11.85 7.19
C LEU A 59 -3.19 11.40 6.05
N PHE A 60 -4.30 12.11 5.88
CA PHE A 60 -5.24 11.90 4.77
C PHE A 60 -5.03 12.97 3.70
N LEU A 61 -5.07 12.58 2.44
CA LEU A 61 -5.16 13.51 1.32
C LEU A 61 -6.50 14.26 1.36
N PRO A 62 -6.57 15.49 0.82
CA PRO A 62 -7.85 16.14 0.57
C PRO A 62 -8.75 15.27 -0.33
N PRO A 63 -10.08 15.30 -0.15
CA PRO A 63 -10.99 14.58 -1.02
C PRO A 63 -10.75 14.91 -2.50
N TYR A 64 -10.91 13.90 -3.37
CA TYR A 64 -10.78 14.04 -4.82
C TYR A 64 -9.44 14.63 -5.30
N SER A 65 -8.35 14.39 -4.58
CA SER A 65 -7.00 14.83 -4.96
C SER A 65 -6.06 13.67 -5.33
N PRO A 66 -6.42 12.84 -6.33
CA PRO A 66 -5.59 11.71 -6.73
C PRO A 66 -4.23 12.15 -7.28
N ASP A 67 -4.14 13.36 -7.85
CA ASP A 67 -2.90 13.92 -8.38
C ASP A 67 -1.84 14.17 -7.30
N PHE A 68 -2.25 14.23 -6.02
CA PHE A 68 -1.32 14.35 -4.89
C PHE A 68 -0.90 13.01 -4.30
N ASN A 69 -1.37 11.88 -4.82
CA ASN A 69 -1.00 10.57 -4.32
C ASN A 69 0.33 10.11 -4.95
N PRO A 70 1.46 10.08 -4.21
CA PRO A 70 2.77 9.79 -4.78
C PRO A 70 2.89 8.37 -5.37
N ILE A 71 1.99 7.47 -4.98
CA ILE A 71 2.01 6.07 -5.41
C ILE A 71 1.53 5.86 -6.86
N GLU A 72 0.82 6.84 -7.45
CA GLU A 72 0.23 6.70 -8.79
C GLU A 72 1.28 6.40 -9.88
N ASN A 73 2.45 7.05 -9.80
CA ASN A 73 3.56 6.79 -10.71
C ASN A 73 4.11 5.36 -10.58
N ALA A 74 4.19 4.85 -9.35
CA ALA A 74 4.60 3.46 -9.10
C ALA A 74 3.56 2.48 -9.64
N PHE A 75 2.26 2.73 -9.41
CA PHE A 75 1.19 1.91 -9.96
C PHE A 75 1.14 1.92 -11.48
N SER A 76 1.40 3.06 -12.13
CA SER A 76 1.47 3.14 -13.59
C SER A 76 2.56 2.22 -14.15
N LYS A 77 3.77 2.25 -13.56
CA LYS A 77 4.88 1.33 -13.91
C LYS A 77 4.50 -0.13 -13.66
N LEU A 78 3.90 -0.45 -12.50
CA LEU A 78 3.48 -1.82 -12.17
C LEU A 78 2.44 -2.33 -13.18
N LYS A 79 1.40 -1.54 -13.48
CA LYS A 79 0.38 -1.87 -14.47
C LYS A 79 0.97 -2.13 -15.85
N ALA A 80 1.99 -1.36 -16.27
CA ALA A 80 2.67 -1.59 -17.53
C ALA A 80 3.38 -2.96 -17.57
N ILE A 81 4.08 -3.34 -16.49
CA ILE A 81 4.73 -4.65 -16.36
C ILE A 81 3.69 -5.78 -16.41
N LEU A 82 2.60 -5.67 -15.65
CA LEU A 82 1.55 -6.68 -15.59
C LEU A 82 0.83 -6.85 -16.94
N ARG A 83 0.58 -5.76 -17.68
CA ARG A 83 0.02 -5.83 -19.04
C ARG A 83 0.94 -6.59 -19.99
N LYS A 84 2.26 -6.40 -19.89
CA LYS A 84 3.24 -7.13 -20.70
C LYS A 84 3.30 -8.61 -20.34
N ALA A 85 3.10 -8.97 -19.07
CA ALA A 85 3.09 -10.36 -18.61
C ALA A 85 1.88 -11.15 -19.14
N ALA A 86 0.77 -10.47 -19.47
CA ALA A 86 -0.43 -11.07 -20.06
C ALA A 86 -1.01 -12.28 -19.29
N ALA A 87 -0.77 -12.35 -17.98
CA ALA A 87 -1.28 -13.38 -17.09
C ALA A 87 -2.82 -13.45 -17.10
N ARG A 88 -3.37 -14.66 -17.03
CA ARG A 88 -4.83 -14.91 -17.16
C ARG A 88 -5.46 -15.54 -15.92
N THR A 89 -4.68 -15.78 -14.88
CA THR A 89 -5.15 -16.33 -13.60
C THR A 89 -4.63 -15.49 -12.45
N VAL A 90 -5.37 -15.48 -11.33
CA VAL A 90 -4.97 -14.73 -10.12
C VAL A 90 -3.58 -15.16 -9.62
N PRO A 91 -3.24 -16.46 -9.53
CA PRO A 91 -1.89 -16.88 -9.11
C PRO A 91 -0.78 -16.34 -10.02
N GLN A 92 -0.97 -16.40 -11.34
CA GLN A 92 0.01 -15.84 -12.28
C GLN A 92 0.15 -14.32 -12.17
N ILE A 93 -0.94 -13.60 -11.83
CA ILE A 93 -0.88 -12.17 -11.56
C ILE A 93 -0.06 -11.91 -10.29
N TRP A 94 -0.26 -12.70 -9.23
CA TRP A 94 0.53 -12.57 -7.99
C TRP A 94 2.01 -12.85 -8.21
N ASP A 95 2.36 -13.87 -9.00
CA ASP A 95 3.74 -14.15 -9.38
C ASP A 95 4.34 -12.99 -10.19
N ALA A 96 3.58 -12.44 -11.15
CA ALA A 96 4.02 -11.28 -11.90
C ALA A 96 4.22 -10.02 -11.03
N ILE A 97 3.39 -9.83 -9.99
CA ILE A 97 3.59 -8.76 -9.00
C ILE A 97 4.88 -9.02 -8.21
N ARG A 98 5.07 -10.24 -7.69
CA ARG A 98 6.28 -10.64 -6.96
C ARG A 98 7.55 -10.36 -7.75
N ASP A 99 7.58 -10.70 -9.03
CA ASP A 99 8.72 -10.49 -9.92
C ASP A 99 8.93 -9.03 -10.34
N ALA A 100 7.87 -8.21 -10.26
CA ALA A 100 7.91 -6.79 -10.59
C ALA A 100 8.43 -5.95 -9.42
N LEU A 101 8.07 -6.29 -8.18
CA LEU A 101 8.37 -5.49 -6.98
C LEU A 101 9.88 -5.16 -6.80
N PRO A 102 10.84 -6.08 -7.03
CA PRO A 102 12.27 -5.77 -6.91
C PRO A 102 12.78 -4.72 -7.92
N ARG A 103 12.03 -4.45 -9.00
CA ARG A 103 12.38 -3.44 -10.01
C ARG A 103 12.11 -2.01 -9.55
N PHE A 104 11.44 -1.83 -8.40
CA PHE A 104 11.16 -0.54 -7.78
C PHE A 104 12.25 -0.22 -6.77
N THR A 105 13.39 0.20 -7.28
CA THR A 105 14.53 0.68 -6.48
C THR A 105 14.30 2.12 -6.03
N PRO A 106 14.80 2.50 -4.85
CA PRO A 106 15.06 3.90 -4.55
C PRO A 106 16.06 4.42 -5.58
N GLU A 107 15.65 5.40 -6.39
CA GLU A 107 16.56 6.25 -7.15
C GLU A 107 16.86 7.50 -6.31
#